data_AF-A0A8K1C3I2-F1
#
_entry.id   AF-A0A8K1C3I2-F1
#
_cell.length_a   1.000
_cell.length_b   1.000
_cell.length_c   1.000
_cell.angle_alpha   90.00
_cell.angle_beta   90.00
_cell.angle_gamma   90.00
#
_symmetry.space_group_name_H-M   'P 1'
#
loop_
_entity.id
_entity.type
_entity.pdbx_description
1 polymer ?
#
loop_
_entity_poly.entity_id
_entity_poly.type
_entity_poly.pdbx_seq_one_letter_code
_entity_poly.pdbx_strand_id
1 'polypeptide(L)'
;MARPATTAPLVDPAIIEPKRFTDEDIVEAQARCQDRVKVAHTKEAIARRHDREVELDRFSRTKNVSFEASVIAARRLRDRKVHERKLQEEEVDLLMSQQTSSIEAMNIARMLSPRYEEKVAFQPSVSRNSVEEARVKQLLMNARVGSFYQ
;
A
#
# COMPACT_ATOMS: atom_id res chain seq x y z
N MET A 1 -87.14 14.68 14.74
CA MET A 1 -86.58 15.69 15.65
C MET A 1 -85.59 16.54 14.87
N ALA A 2 -85.94 17.80 14.63
CA ALA A 2 -85.18 18.73 13.78
C ALA A 2 -83.99 19.33 14.56
N ARG A 3 -82.82 19.40 13.92
CA ARG A 3 -81.63 20.08 14.45
C ARG A 3 -81.82 21.59 14.31
N PRO A 4 -81.52 22.42 15.33
CA PRO A 4 -81.51 23.86 15.16
C PRO A 4 -80.33 24.26 14.24
N ALA A 5 -80.62 25.07 13.24
CA ALA A 5 -79.61 25.67 12.37
C ALA A 5 -78.81 26.70 13.17
N THR A 6 -77.56 26.37 13.49
CA THR A 6 -76.60 27.33 14.04
C THR A 6 -76.15 28.25 12.90
N THR A 7 -76.75 29.43 12.82
CA THR A 7 -76.33 30.51 11.92
C THR A 7 -74.93 30.96 12.31
N ALA A 8 -73.93 30.56 11.53
CA ALA A 8 -72.61 31.17 11.60
C ALA A 8 -72.75 32.66 11.21
N PRO A 9 -72.11 33.61 11.93
CA PRO A 9 -72.10 34.99 11.47
C PRO A 9 -71.39 35.04 10.11
N LEU A 10 -72.07 35.58 9.11
CA LEU A 10 -71.50 35.99 7.84
C LEU A 10 -70.39 37.00 8.15
N VAL A 11 -69.13 36.55 8.05
CA VAL A 11 -67.98 37.45 8.06
C VAL A 11 -68.00 38.18 6.73
N ASP A 12 -68.28 39.48 6.78
CA ASP A 12 -68.21 40.36 5.62
C ASP A 12 -66.83 40.21 4.93
N PRO A 13 -66.76 39.92 3.62
CA PRO A 13 -65.49 39.76 2.90
C PRO A 13 -64.75 41.08 2.64
N ALA A 14 -65.13 42.18 3.30
CA ALA A 14 -64.77 43.54 2.91
C ALA A 14 -63.66 44.20 3.73
N ILE A 15 -63.03 43.52 4.69
CA ILE A 15 -61.89 44.10 5.43
C ILE A 15 -60.82 43.04 5.65
N ILE A 16 -60.11 42.68 4.58
CA ILE A 16 -58.71 42.30 4.69
C ILE A 16 -57.95 43.62 4.55
N GLU A 17 -57.68 44.29 5.66
CA GLU A 17 -56.78 45.44 5.62
C GLU A 17 -55.43 44.94 5.08
N PRO A 18 -54.85 45.60 4.05
CA PRO A 18 -53.50 45.28 3.65
C PRO A 18 -52.62 45.58 4.86
N LYS A 19 -52.06 44.54 5.47
CA LYS A 19 -51.10 44.68 6.57
C LYS A 19 -49.98 45.57 6.03
N ARG A 20 -49.98 46.85 6.42
CA ARG A 20 -48.92 47.78 6.04
C ARG A 20 -47.71 47.36 6.87
N PHE A 21 -46.77 46.68 6.22
CA PHE A 21 -45.50 46.35 6.84
C PHE A 21 -44.86 47.65 7.31
N THR A 22 -44.57 47.74 8.61
CA THR A 22 -43.82 48.87 9.16
C THR A 22 -42.34 48.69 8.82
N ASP A 23 -41.57 49.77 8.88
CA ASP A 23 -40.11 49.68 8.71
C ASP A 23 -39.48 48.73 9.76
N GLU A 24 -40.09 48.61 10.94
CA GLU A 24 -39.71 47.68 11.99
C GLU A 24 -39.91 46.21 11.57
N ASP A 25 -41.03 45.88 10.91
CA ASP A 25 -41.29 44.52 10.38
C ASP A 25 -40.26 44.13 9.29
N ILE A 26 -39.83 45.10 8.49
CA ILE A 26 -38.82 44.89 7.44
C ILE A 26 -37.45 44.62 8.08
N VAL A 27 -37.06 45.39 9.11
CA VAL A 27 -35.81 45.18 9.85
C VAL A 27 -35.82 43.83 10.56
N GLU A 28 -36.94 43.43 11.17
CA GLU A 28 -37.05 42.12 11.82
C GLU A 28 -36.96 40.97 10.81
N ALA A 29 -37.62 41.10 9.65
CA ALA A 29 -37.53 40.11 8.57
C ALA A 29 -36.10 39.99 8.02
N GLN A 30 -35.38 41.11 7.89
CA GLN A 30 -33.98 41.13 7.48
C GLN A 30 -33.08 40.44 8.53
N ALA A 31 -33.28 40.71 9.82
CA ALA A 31 -32.54 40.05 10.90
C ALA A 31 -32.76 38.53 10.88
N ARG A 32 -34.02 38.07 10.77
CA ARG A 32 -34.36 36.65 10.65
C ARG A 32 -33.73 36.00 9.41
N CYS A 33 -33.67 36.73 8.29
CA CYS A 33 -33.01 36.26 7.07
C CYS A 33 -31.50 36.08 7.29
N GLN A 34 -30.83 37.06 7.89
CA GLN A 34 -29.39 37.00 8.20
C GLN A 34 -29.06 35.85 9.15
N ASP A 35 -29.89 35.60 10.16
CA ASP A 35 -29.68 34.50 11.10
C ASP A 35 -29.83 33.14 10.42
N ARG A 36 -30.79 32.99 9.51
CA ARG A 36 -30.92 31.78 8.69
C ARG A 36 -29.69 31.53 7.82
N VAL A 37 -29.14 32.58 7.21
CA VAL A 37 -27.92 32.50 6.39
C VAL A 37 -26.71 32.09 7.25
N LYS A 38 -26.55 32.69 8.43
CA LYS A 38 -25.49 32.32 9.38
C LYS A 38 -25.60 30.85 9.79
N VAL A 39 -26.81 30.38 10.14
CA VAL A 39 -27.06 28.98 10.51
C VAL A 39 -26.79 28.03 9.35
N ALA A 40 -27.14 28.41 8.11
CA ALA A 40 -26.85 27.60 6.94
C ALA A 40 -25.33 27.49 6.72
N HIS A 41 -24.60 28.60 6.80
CA HIS A 41 -23.14 28.61 6.65
C HIS A 41 -22.42 27.81 7.74
N THR A 42 -22.86 27.90 9.00
CA THR A 42 -22.24 27.11 10.07
C THR A 42 -22.49 25.62 9.88
N LYS A 43 -23.71 25.22 9.49
CA LYS A 43 -24.03 23.82 9.16
C LYS A 43 -23.20 23.31 7.99
N GLU A 44 -23.07 24.11 6.94
CA GLU A 44 -22.27 23.76 5.76
C GLU A 44 -20.77 23.65 6.11
N ALA A 45 -20.25 24.55 6.96
CA ALA A 45 -18.88 24.49 7.44
C ALA A 45 -18.62 23.24 8.29
N ILE A 46 -19.58 22.84 9.14
CA ILE A 46 -19.51 21.61 9.93
C ILE A 46 -19.53 20.38 9.01
N ALA A 47 -20.46 20.33 8.05
CA ALA A 47 -20.54 19.25 7.08
C ALA A 47 -19.24 19.10 6.28
N ARG A 48 -18.69 20.20 5.76
CA ARG A 48 -17.40 20.21 5.05
C ARG A 48 -16.23 19.74 5.93
N ARG A 49 -16.22 20.05 7.22
CA ARG A 49 -15.18 19.54 8.14
C ARG A 49 -15.32 18.05 8.34
N HIS A 50 -16.54 17.57 8.61
CA HIS A 50 -16.82 16.16 8.77
C HIS A 50 -16.44 15.35 7.52
N ASP A 51 -16.79 15.83 6.33
CA ASP A 51 -16.44 15.14 5.07
C ASP A 51 -14.93 15.04 4.88
N ARG A 52 -14.18 16.10 5.21
CA ARG A 52 -12.71 16.07 5.19
C ARG A 52 -12.14 15.08 6.19
N GLU A 53 -12.69 15.00 7.41
CA GLU A 53 -12.28 14.03 8.42
C GLU A 53 -12.50 12.60 7.92
N VAL A 54 -13.67 12.32 7.33
CA VAL A 54 -13.98 11.01 6.74
C VAL A 54 -13.03 10.65 5.59
N GLU A 55 -12.69 11.61 4.73
CA GLU A 55 -11.72 11.40 3.64
C GLU A 55 -10.31 11.09 4.17
N LEU A 56 -9.85 11.83 5.18
CA LEU A 56 -8.55 11.60 5.81
C LEU A 56 -8.50 10.22 6.49
N ASP A 57 -9.57 9.80 7.15
CA ASP A 57 -9.70 8.47 7.75
C ASP A 57 -9.69 7.36 6.70
N ARG A 58 -10.41 7.54 5.58
CA ARG A 58 -10.38 6.58 4.48
C ARG A 58 -8.99 6.48 3.85
N PHE A 59 -8.33 7.62 3.65
CA PHE A 59 -6.99 7.68 3.09
C PHE A 59 -5.98 6.98 4.02
N SER A 60 -6.03 7.24 5.33
CA SER A 60 -5.13 6.62 6.30
C SER A 60 -5.32 5.10 6.36
N ARG A 61 -6.56 4.62 6.39
CA ARG A 61 -6.88 3.18 6.31
C ARG A 61 -6.35 2.55 5.03
N THR A 62 -6.56 3.19 3.89
CA THR A 62 -6.10 2.68 2.59
C THR A 62 -4.58 2.61 2.52
N LYS A 63 -3.88 3.63 3.04
CA LYS A 63 -2.41 3.67 3.12
C LYS A 63 -1.86 2.57 4.03
N ASN A 64 -2.49 2.32 5.17
CA ASN A 64 -2.07 1.26 6.08
C ASN A 64 -2.30 -0.12 5.45
N VAL A 65 -3.48 -0.34 4.84
CA VAL A 65 -3.80 -1.59 4.15
C VAL A 65 -2.85 -1.83 2.98
N SER A 66 -2.50 -0.82 2.18
CA SER A 66 -1.59 -1.00 1.04
C SER A 66 -0.18 -1.38 1.49
N PHE A 67 0.32 -0.75 2.56
CA PHE A 67 1.60 -1.08 3.15
C PHE A 67 1.61 -2.50 3.73
N GLU A 68 0.64 -2.82 4.60
CA GLU A 68 0.54 -4.13 5.23
C GLU A 68 0.31 -5.25 4.21
N ALA A 69 -0.55 -5.02 3.21
CA ALA A 69 -0.81 -6.00 2.16
C ALA A 69 0.45 -6.32 1.35
N SER A 70 1.29 -5.32 1.05
CA SER A 70 2.56 -5.55 0.35
C SER A 70 3.53 -6.41 1.18
N VAL A 71 3.62 -6.16 2.48
CA VAL A 71 4.46 -6.93 3.42
C VAL A 71 3.95 -8.37 3.54
N ILE A 72 2.63 -8.54 3.67
CA ILE A 72 2.00 -9.87 3.72
C ILE A 72 2.21 -10.63 2.41
N ALA A 73 2.06 -9.96 1.26
CA ALA A 73 2.31 -10.57 -0.05
C ALA A 73 3.78 -11.01 -0.21
N ALA A 74 4.72 -10.14 0.16
CA ALA A 74 6.15 -10.47 0.16
C ALA A 74 6.48 -11.63 1.10
N ARG A 75 5.84 -11.70 2.28
CA ARG A 75 5.95 -12.84 3.19
C ARG A 75 5.43 -14.13 2.55
N ARG A 76 4.24 -14.12 1.97
CA ARG A 76 3.65 -15.29 1.27
C ARG A 76 4.54 -15.79 0.13
N LEU A 77 5.16 -14.90 -0.64
CA LEU A 77 6.10 -15.28 -1.69
C LEU A 77 7.37 -15.94 -1.13
N ARG A 78 7.92 -15.40 -0.04
CA ARG A 78 9.07 -16.03 0.64
C ARG A 78 8.70 -17.40 1.20
N ASP A 79 7.57 -17.51 1.88
CA ASP A 79 7.10 -18.76 2.48
C ASP A 79 6.87 -19.83 1.40
N ARG A 80 6.28 -19.45 0.25
CA ARG A 80 6.13 -20.34 -0.91
C ARG A 80 7.47 -20.83 -1.44
N LYS A 81 8.43 -19.92 -1.68
CA LYS A 81 9.78 -20.30 -2.15
C LYS A 81 10.50 -21.22 -1.16
N VAL A 82 10.33 -20.98 0.14
CA VAL A 82 10.90 -21.86 1.18
C VAL A 82 10.24 -23.23 1.16
N HIS A 83 8.92 -23.29 0.98
CA HIS A 83 8.21 -24.55 0.88
C HIS A 83 8.60 -25.35 -0.37
N GLU A 84 8.65 -24.69 -1.54
CA GLU A 84 9.10 -25.31 -2.80
C GLU A 84 10.53 -25.83 -2.67
N ARG A 85 11.44 -25.06 -2.05
CA ARG A 85 12.81 -25.53 -1.79
C ARG A 85 12.84 -26.76 -0.89
N LYS A 86 12.04 -26.78 0.19
CA LYS A 86 11.96 -27.93 1.09
C LYS A 86 11.47 -29.17 0.37
N LEU A 87 10.44 -29.05 -0.47
CA LEU A 87 9.93 -30.17 -1.27
C LEU A 87 11.00 -30.71 -2.23
N GLN A 88 11.75 -29.82 -2.88
CA GLN A 88 12.88 -30.22 -3.74
C GLN A 88 13.99 -30.91 -2.95
N GLU A 89 14.32 -30.42 -1.75
CA GLU A 89 15.30 -31.06 -0.87
C GLU A 89 14.83 -32.45 -0.41
N GLU A 90 13.57 -32.59 -0.03
CA GLU A 90 12.95 -33.88 0.35
C GLU A 90 12.95 -34.88 -0.82
N GLU A 91 12.71 -34.42 -2.05
CA GLU A 91 12.79 -35.25 -3.26
C GLU A 91 14.21 -35.73 -3.53
N VAL A 92 15.21 -34.87 -3.36
CA VAL A 92 16.63 -35.26 -3.48
C VAL A 92 17.02 -36.26 -2.39
N ASP A 93 16.61 -36.03 -1.14
CA ASP A 93 16.88 -36.94 -0.03
C ASP A 93 16.24 -38.32 -0.26
N LEU A 94 15.03 -38.36 -0.85
CA LEU A 94 14.38 -39.61 -1.26
C LEU A 94 15.22 -40.33 -2.33
N LEU A 95 15.67 -39.64 -3.37
CA LEU A 95 16.50 -40.22 -4.43
C LEU A 95 17.84 -40.75 -3.89
N MET A 96 18.44 -40.05 -2.94
CA MET A 96 19.65 -40.50 -2.25
C MET A 96 19.39 -41.77 -1.43
N SER A 97 18.27 -41.84 -0.72
CA SER A 97 17.91 -43.00 0.12
C SER A 97 17.67 -44.29 -0.69
N GLN A 98 17.31 -44.16 -1.97
CA GLN A 98 17.08 -45.28 -2.87
C GLN A 98 18.38 -45.87 -3.44
N GLN A 99 19.50 -45.16 -3.33
CA GLN A 99 20.79 -45.67 -3.80
C GLN A 99 21.42 -46.63 -2.81
N THR A 100 21.97 -47.74 -3.31
CA THR A 100 22.69 -48.73 -2.50
C THR A 100 24.13 -48.30 -2.20
N SER A 101 24.70 -47.44 -3.04
CA SER A 101 26.04 -46.87 -2.90
C SER A 101 26.00 -45.44 -2.37
N SER A 102 26.75 -45.17 -1.31
CA SER A 102 26.88 -43.83 -0.73
C SER A 102 27.57 -42.84 -1.68
N ILE A 103 28.44 -43.32 -2.56
CA ILE A 103 29.13 -42.50 -3.57
C ILE A 103 28.12 -42.03 -4.64
N GLU A 104 27.24 -42.93 -5.08
CA GLU A 104 26.22 -42.61 -6.09
C GLU A 104 25.17 -41.64 -5.53
N ALA A 105 24.71 -41.87 -4.29
CA ALA A 105 23.85 -40.93 -3.58
C ALA A 105 24.48 -39.52 -3.50
N MET A 106 25.77 -39.45 -3.17
CA MET A 106 26.48 -38.17 -3.07
C MET A 106 26.62 -37.48 -4.44
N ASN A 107 26.86 -38.23 -5.51
CA ASN A 107 26.94 -37.68 -6.86
C ASN A 107 25.59 -37.08 -7.30
N ILE A 108 24.48 -37.75 -7.02
CA ILE A 108 23.13 -37.22 -7.27
C ILE A 108 22.92 -35.92 -6.48
N ALA A 109 23.31 -35.91 -5.20
CA ALA A 109 23.19 -34.73 -4.34
C ALA A 109 23.97 -33.53 -4.91
N ARG A 110 25.19 -33.74 -5.40
CA ARG A 110 26.03 -32.69 -6.00
C ARG A 110 25.47 -32.15 -7.32
N MET A 111 24.86 -33.01 -8.14
CA MET A 111 24.29 -32.58 -9.42
C MET A 111 22.98 -31.78 -9.25
N LEU A 112 22.17 -32.13 -8.26
CA LEU A 112 20.81 -31.59 -8.11
C LEU A 112 20.70 -30.48 -7.06
N SER A 113 21.53 -30.51 -6.02
CA SER A 113 21.42 -29.59 -4.91
C SER A 113 22.64 -28.66 -4.79
N PRO A 114 22.45 -27.34 -4.90
CA PRO A 114 23.51 -26.35 -4.68
C PRO A 114 24.15 -26.41 -3.28
N ARG A 115 23.50 -27.09 -2.32
CA ARG A 115 24.05 -27.29 -0.97
C ARG A 115 25.33 -28.14 -1.00
N TYR A 116 25.39 -29.11 -1.90
CA TYR A 116 26.50 -30.05 -2.02
C TYR A 116 27.48 -29.66 -3.14
N GLU A 117 27.24 -28.52 -3.79
CA GLU A 117 28.15 -27.99 -4.79
C GLU A 117 29.55 -27.80 -4.20
N GLU A 118 30.56 -28.33 -4.89
CA GLU A 118 31.94 -28.25 -4.44
C GLU A 118 32.43 -26.81 -4.58
N LYS A 119 32.53 -26.11 -3.45
CA LYS A 119 33.04 -24.73 -3.43
C LYS A 119 34.55 -24.74 -3.60
N VAL A 120 35.01 -24.70 -4.84
CA VAL A 120 36.41 -24.46 -5.15
C VAL A 120 36.71 -22.97 -4.91
N ALA A 121 37.13 -22.64 -3.70
CA ALA A 121 37.65 -21.31 -3.40
C ALA A 121 39.03 -21.18 -4.03
N PHE A 122 39.12 -20.48 -5.16
CA PHE A 122 40.41 -20.11 -5.74
C PHE A 122 41.19 -19.28 -4.72
N GLN A 123 42.25 -19.84 -4.16
CA GLN A 123 43.22 -19.10 -3.38
C GLN A 123 44.28 -18.56 -4.33
N PRO A 124 44.27 -17.26 -4.65
CA PRO A 124 45.31 -16.70 -5.48
C PRO A 124 46.64 -16.75 -4.73
N SER A 125 47.71 -17.18 -5.40
CA SER A 125 49.08 -17.15 -4.85
C SER A 125 49.54 -15.74 -4.51
N VAL A 126 48.87 -14.72 -5.06
CA VAL A 126 49.11 -13.30 -4.81
C VAL A 126 47.82 -12.70 -4.22
N SER A 127 47.90 -12.16 -3.01
CA SER A 127 46.74 -11.57 -2.35
C SER A 127 46.24 -10.34 -3.12
N ARG A 128 44.91 -10.16 -3.14
CA ARG A 128 44.29 -9.00 -3.78
C ARG A 128 44.72 -7.71 -3.06
N ASN A 129 45.05 -6.69 -3.84
CA ASN A 129 45.62 -5.39 -3.50
C ASN A 129 47.00 -5.42 -2.82
N SER A 130 47.80 -6.48 -3.04
CA SER A 130 49.18 -6.53 -2.55
C SER A 130 50.15 -5.78 -3.47
N VAL A 131 51.32 -5.45 -2.91
CA VAL A 131 52.43 -4.86 -3.68
C VAL A 131 52.89 -5.83 -4.77
N GLU A 132 52.86 -7.12 -4.49
CA GLU A 132 53.12 -8.22 -5.42
C GLU A 132 52.11 -8.23 -6.57
N GLU A 133 50.82 -7.98 -6.32
CA GLU A 133 49.82 -7.88 -7.38
C GLU A 133 50.10 -6.70 -8.31
N ALA A 134 50.48 -5.54 -7.76
CA ALA A 134 50.85 -4.37 -8.56
C ALA A 134 52.08 -4.67 -9.43
N ARG A 135 53.09 -5.36 -8.88
CA ARG A 135 54.30 -5.77 -9.61
C ARG A 135 53.99 -6.77 -10.73
N VAL A 136 53.14 -7.77 -10.47
CA VAL A 136 52.70 -8.75 -11.48
C VAL A 136 51.91 -8.06 -12.59
N LYS A 137 50.99 -7.16 -12.25
CA LYS A 137 50.24 -6.37 -13.25
C LYS A 137 51.18 -5.55 -14.12
N GLN A 138 52.17 -4.87 -13.54
CA GLN A 138 53.17 -4.12 -14.30
C GLN A 138 54.00 -5.02 -15.23
N LEU A 139 54.43 -6.19 -14.76
CA LEU A 139 55.18 -7.17 -15.58
C LEU A 139 54.34 -7.67 -16.77
N LEU A 140 53.07 -8.01 -16.54
CA LEU A 140 52.16 -8.48 -17.59
C LEU A 140 51.79 -7.39 -18.59
N MET A 141 51.67 -6.13 -18.16
CA MET A 141 51.42 -5.01 -19.07
C MET A 141 52.64 -4.68 -19.95
N ASN A 142 53.85 -4.88 -19.43
CA ASN A 142 55.09 -4.63 -20.16
C ASN A 142 55.52 -5.81 -21.04
N ALA A 143 55.15 -7.04 -20.66
CA ALA A 143 55.33 -8.21 -21.49
C ALA A 143 54.24 -8.24 -22.57
N ARG A 144 54.51 -7.60 -23.72
CA ARG A 144 53.88 -8.00 -24.99
C ARG A 144 54.20 -9.48 -25.23
N VAL A 145 53.37 -10.38 -24.72
CA VAL A 145 53.34 -11.78 -25.11
C VAL A 145 52.83 -11.81 -26.55
N GLY A 146 53.76 -11.68 -27.50
CA GLY A 146 53.44 -11.59 -28.93
C GLY A 146 54.65 -11.41 -29.87
N SER A 147 55.89 -11.57 -29.40
CA SER A 147 57.09 -11.47 -30.25
C SER A 147 57.92 -12.76 -30.27
N PHE A 148 57.24 -13.93 -30.32
CA PHE A 148 57.92 -15.22 -30.57
C PHE A 148 57.74 -15.74 -32.00
N TYR A 149 57.18 -14.92 -32.89
CA TYR A 149 57.21 -15.13 -34.33
C TYR A 149 57.50 -13.80 -35.04
N GLN A 150 58.76 -13.39 -35.02
CA GLN A 150 59.36 -12.53 -36.04
C GLN A 150 60.71 -13.11 -36.42
#